data_AF-A0AA48R066-F1
#
_entry.id   AF-A0AA48R066-F1
#
_cell.length_a   1.000
_cell.length_b   1.000
_cell.length_c   1.000
_cell.angle_alpha   90.00
_cell.angle_beta   90.00
_cell.angle_gamma   90.00
#
_symmetry.space_group_name_H-M   'P 1'
#
loop_
_entity.id
_entity.type
_entity.pdbx_description
1 polymer ?
#
loop_
_entity_poly.entity_id
_entity_poly.type
_entity_poly.pdbx_seq_one_letter_code
_entity_poly.pdbx_strand_id
1 'polypeptide(L)'
;MRDLFLGDQPYGWFAVIGIALVIQANWVFHDAEKRGENKWLWGGFALLNIPSNLLIYLLVTRRLGKRHACLKCGTKILNQHHYCPVCGEEQKEA
;
A
#
# COMPACT_ATOMS: atom_id res chain seq x y z
N MET A 1 25.29 29.03 8.33
CA MET A 1 24.19 28.25 7.68
C MET A 1 24.52 26.75 7.67
N ARG A 2 25.10 26.20 8.76
CA ARG A 2 25.37 24.76 8.91
C ARG A 2 25.30 24.26 10.35
N ASP A 3 25.03 25.14 11.32
CA ASP A 3 25.20 24.83 12.75
C ASP A 3 23.91 25.04 13.57
N LEU A 4 22.75 25.26 12.95
CA LEU A 4 21.52 25.60 13.67
C LEU A 4 20.62 24.40 14.06
N PHE A 5 21.03 23.16 13.76
CA PHE A 5 20.17 21.97 13.90
C PHE A 5 20.83 20.79 14.63
N LEU A 6 21.89 21.03 15.40
CA LEU A 6 22.49 20.05 16.32
C LEU A 6 22.40 20.56 17.76
N GLY A 7 21.21 21.06 18.13
CA GLY A 7 20.89 21.30 19.53
C GLY A 7 20.62 19.97 20.21
N ASP A 8 21.48 19.62 21.16
CA ASP A 8 21.37 18.56 22.18
C ASP A 8 20.08 18.73 23.03
N GLN A 9 18.92 18.65 22.39
CA GLN A 9 17.60 18.78 23.00
C GLN A 9 16.73 17.60 22.54
N PRO A 10 16.16 16.80 23.47
CA PRO A 10 15.41 15.59 23.13
C PRO A 10 14.19 15.87 22.22
N TYR A 11 13.72 17.12 22.18
CA TYR A 11 12.63 17.60 21.33
C TYR A 11 12.96 17.62 19.83
N GLY A 12 14.23 17.80 19.45
CA GLY A 12 14.64 17.82 18.04
C GLY A 12 14.40 16.47 17.35
N TRP A 13 14.68 15.37 18.05
CA TRP A 13 14.45 14.02 17.53
C TRP A 13 12.96 13.71 17.37
N PHE A 14 12.12 14.16 18.30
CA PHE A 14 10.67 14.03 18.16
C PHE A 14 10.13 14.81 16.96
N ALA A 15 10.66 15.99 16.68
CA ALA A 15 10.29 16.77 15.50
C ALA A 15 10.69 16.04 14.19
N VAL A 16 11.91 15.50 14.13
CA VAL A 16 12.38 14.72 12.97
C VAL A 16 11.52 13.48 12.74
N ILE A 17 11.20 12.73 13.81
CA ILE A 17 10.34 11.54 13.72
C ILE A 17 8.92 11.92 13.29
N GLY A 18 8.35 13.00 13.84
CA GLY A 18 7.03 13.51 13.45
C GLY A 18 6.97 13.91 11.98
N ILE A 19 7.99 14.62 11.48
CA ILE A 19 8.08 14.99 10.07
C ILE A 19 8.20 13.74 9.19
N ALA A 20 9.04 12.77 9.58
CA ALA A 20 9.18 11.50 8.87
C ALA A 20 7.87 10.70 8.84
N LEU A 21 7.06 10.72 9.91
CA LEU A 21 5.72 10.11 9.97
C LEU A 21 4.73 10.75 8.98
N VAL A 22 4.74 12.07 8.86
CA VAL A 22 3.85 12.76 7.92
C VAL A 22 4.25 12.49 6.48
N ILE A 23 5.56 12.51 6.19
CA ILE A 23 6.07 12.24 4.83
C ILE A 23 5.73 10.81 4.40
N GLN A 24 5.98 9.82 5.25
CA GLN A 24 5.68 8.43 4.89
C GLN A 24 4.17 8.17 4.75
N ALA A 25 3.33 8.76 5.61
CA ALA A 25 1.88 8.60 5.52
C ALA A 25 1.32 9.20 4.23
N ASN A 26 1.81 10.38 3.81
CA ASN A 26 1.46 10.99 2.54
C ASN A 26 1.87 10.12 1.35
N TRP A 27 3.08 9.54 1.39
CA TRP A 27 3.56 8.65 0.33
C TRP A 27 2.71 7.38 0.22
N VAL A 28 2.39 6.73 1.34
CA VAL A 28 1.52 5.53 1.38
C VAL A 28 0.11 5.86 0.90
N PHE A 29 -0.45 7.00 1.31
CA PHE A 29 -1.78 7.43 0.87
C PHE A 29 -1.86 7.58 -0.65
N HIS A 30 -0.85 8.21 -1.25
CA HIS A 30 -0.79 8.42 -2.68
C HIS A 30 -0.48 7.12 -3.46
N ASP A 31 0.35 6.23 -2.92
CA ASP A 31 0.59 4.90 -3.50
C ASP A 31 -0.66 4.01 -3.43
N ALA A 32 -1.40 4.03 -2.33
CA ALA A 32 -2.66 3.29 -2.18
C ALA A 32 -3.75 3.80 -3.14
N GLU A 33 -3.83 5.13 -3.34
CA GLU A 33 -4.73 5.74 -4.32
C GLU A 33 -4.43 5.28 -5.75
N LYS A 34 -3.15 5.21 -6.13
CA LYS A 34 -2.73 4.70 -7.45
C LYS A 34 -3.05 3.21 -7.65
N ARG A 35 -3.10 2.43 -6.57
CA ARG A 35 -3.41 0.99 -6.62
C ARG A 35 -4.91 0.70 -6.56
N GLY A 36 -5.76 1.71 -6.33
CA GLY A 36 -7.20 1.53 -6.18
C GLY A 36 -7.59 0.84 -4.87
N GLU A 37 -6.71 0.88 -3.87
CA GLU A 37 -6.92 0.33 -2.54
C GLU A 37 -7.54 1.39 -1.61
N ASN A 38 -8.07 0.98 -0.45
CA ASN A 38 -8.68 1.92 0.48
C ASN A 38 -7.63 2.83 1.15
N LYS A 39 -7.43 4.02 0.57
CA LYS A 39 -6.43 5.02 0.97
C LYS A 39 -6.54 5.49 2.42
N TRP A 40 -7.76 5.54 2.98
CA TRP A 40 -7.97 5.98 4.36
C TRP A 40 -7.51 4.93 5.38
N LEU A 41 -7.75 3.64 5.11
CA LEU A 41 -7.24 2.55 5.93
C LEU A 41 -5.71 2.53 5.93
N TRP A 42 -5.10 2.60 4.74
CA TRP A 42 -3.65 2.53 4.61
C TRP A 42 -2.91 3.76 5.15
N GLY A 43 -3.47 4.97 4.96
CA GLY A 43 -2.95 6.19 5.56
C GLY A 43 -3.00 6.16 7.09
N GLY A 44 -4.12 5.68 7.68
CA GLY A 44 -4.26 5.50 9.13
C GLY A 44 -3.28 4.49 9.72
N PHE A 45 -3.06 3.36 9.04
CA PHE A 45 -2.04 2.39 9.45
C PHE A 45 -0.62 2.97 9.38
N ALA A 46 -0.27 3.75 8.35
CA ALA A 46 1.06 4.34 8.24
C ALA A 46 1.44 5.25 9.43
N LEU A 47 0.46 5.83 10.13
CA LEU A 47 0.65 6.69 11.31
C LEU A 47 0.90 5.89 12.62
N LEU A 48 0.54 4.61 12.67
CA LEU A 48 0.54 3.85 13.91
C LEU A 48 1.89 3.23 14.27
N ASN A 49 2.76 2.87 13.33
CA ASN A 49 4.02 2.16 13.61
C ASN A 49 5.02 2.22 12.43
N ILE A 50 6.24 2.73 12.68
CA ILE A 50 7.41 2.59 11.79
C ILE A 50 8.31 1.49 12.40
N PRO A 51 8.80 0.46 11.67
CA PRO A 51 8.66 0.14 10.24
C PRO A 51 7.67 -1.01 9.94
N SER A 52 7.02 -1.58 10.96
CA SER A 52 6.20 -2.79 10.84
C SER A 52 4.95 -2.63 9.96
N ASN A 53 4.30 -1.46 9.96
CA ASN A 53 3.11 -1.24 9.12
C ASN A 53 3.41 -1.12 7.62
N LEU A 54 4.61 -0.67 7.24
CA LEU A 54 5.05 -0.70 5.85
C LEU A 54 5.24 -2.14 5.36
N LEU A 55 5.72 -3.04 6.23
CA LEU A 55 5.90 -4.46 5.93
C LEU A 55 4.54 -5.14 5.69
N ILE A 56 3.56 -4.88 6.57
CA ILE A 56 2.19 -5.40 6.43
C ILE A 56 1.53 -4.86 5.17
N TYR A 57 1.71 -3.56 4.87
CA TYR A 57 1.21 -2.95 3.63
C TYR A 57 1.71 -3.70 2.41
N LEU A 58 3.02 -3.84 2.26
CA LEU A 58 3.64 -4.49 1.11
C LEU A 58 3.26 -5.97 1.00
N LEU A 59 3.10 -6.68 2.11
CA LEU A 59 2.76 -8.11 2.11
C LEU A 59 1.30 -8.35 1.70
N VAL A 60 0.38 -7.50 2.16
CA VAL A 60 -1.04 -7.59 1.82
C VAL A 60 -1.31 -7.11 0.39
N THR A 61 -0.81 -5.94 0.00
CA THR A 61 -1.08 -5.40 -1.36
C THR A 61 -0.45 -6.22 -2.48
N ARG A 62 0.67 -6.90 -2.25
CA ARG A 62 1.28 -7.76 -3.29
C ARG A 62 0.52 -9.06 -3.55
N ARG A 63 -0.36 -9.50 -2.64
CA ARG A 63 -1.06 -10.80 -2.75
C ARG A 63 -2.45 -10.70 -3.38
N LEU A 64 -3.09 -9.53 -3.41
CA LEU A 64 -4.50 -9.39 -3.78
C LEU A 64 -4.75 -8.97 -5.25
N GLY A 65 -3.73 -8.55 -5.99
CA GLY A 65 -3.94 -7.70 -7.18
C GLY A 65 -3.52 -8.23 -8.55
N LYS A 66 -3.38 -9.55 -8.79
CA LYS A 66 -3.17 -10.03 -10.17
C LYS A 66 -4.52 -10.16 -10.86
N ARG A 67 -4.71 -9.42 -11.96
CA ARG A 67 -5.86 -9.60 -12.86
C ARG A 67 -5.35 -10.30 -14.11
N HIS A 68 -6.02 -11.35 -14.54
CA HIS A 68 -5.76 -12.00 -15.82
C HIS A 68 -6.95 -11.83 -16.75
N ALA A 69 -6.70 -11.94 -18.06
CA ALA A 69 -7.78 -12.02 -19.03
C ALA A 69 -8.26 -13.46 -19.09
N CYS A 70 -9.58 -13.66 -19.13
CA CYS A 70 -10.15 -14.96 -19.43
C CYS A 70 -9.68 -15.41 -20.83
N LEU A 71 -9.16 -16.64 -20.93
CA LEU A 71 -8.65 -17.22 -22.18
C LEU A 71 -9.72 -17.38 -23.28
N LYS A 72 -11.00 -17.38 -22.90
CA LYS A 72 -12.13 -17.64 -23.81
C LYS A 72 -12.87 -16.37 -24.23
N CYS A 73 -13.24 -15.50 -23.28
CA CYS A 73 -14.01 -14.28 -23.57
C CYS A 73 -13.17 -13.00 -23.54
N GLY A 74 -11.93 -13.03 -23.04
CA GLY A 74 -11.08 -11.85 -22.92
C GLY A 74 -11.46 -10.88 -21.81
N THR A 75 -12.51 -11.16 -21.01
CA THR A 75 -12.87 -10.31 -19.87
C THR A 75 -11.77 -10.35 -18.81
N LYS A 76 -11.38 -9.18 -18.28
CA LYS A 76 -10.42 -9.06 -17.18
C LYS A 76 -11.09 -9.46 -15.87
N ILE A 77 -10.59 -10.51 -15.23
CA ILE A 77 -11.10 -11.06 -13.98
C ILE A 77 -10.01 -11.03 -12.90
N LEU A 78 -10.40 -10.99 -11.63
CA LEU A 78 -9.45 -11.14 -10.53
C LEU A 78 -9.01 -12.60 -10.43
N ASN A 79 -7.73 -12.85 -10.13
CA ASN A 79 -7.18 -14.21 -9.98
C ASN A 79 -7.86 -15.06 -8.89
N GLN A 80 -8.72 -14.46 -8.06
CA GLN A 80 -9.45 -15.13 -6.98
C GLN A 80 -10.75 -15.83 -7.45
N HIS A 81 -11.16 -15.66 -8.71
CA HIS A 81 -12.39 -16.28 -9.22
C HIS A 81 -12.07 -17.58 -9.97
N HIS A 82 -12.51 -18.72 -9.42
CA HIS A 82 -12.41 -20.03 -10.07
C HIS A 82 -13.25 -20.14 -11.34
N TYR A 83 -14.29 -19.31 -11.50
CA TYR A 83 -15.17 -19.30 -12.68
C TYR A 83 -15.33 -17.88 -13.24
N CYS A 84 -15.39 -17.76 -14.56
CA CYS A 84 -15.69 -16.49 -15.21
C CYS A 84 -17.19 -16.16 -15.07
N PRO A 85 -17.57 -14.96 -14.60
CA PRO A 85 -18.99 -14.58 -14.45
C PRO A 85 -19.72 -14.35 -15.78
N VAL A 86 -18.99 -14.19 -16.89
CA VAL A 86 -19.57 -13.92 -18.22
C VAL A 86 -19.74 -15.20 -19.03
N CYS A 87 -18.70 -16.04 -19.09
CA CYS A 87 -18.71 -17.23 -19.93
C CYS A 87 -18.82 -18.55 -19.16
N GLY A 88 -18.75 -18.51 -17.83
CA GLY A 88 -18.82 -19.71 -16.97
C GLY A 88 -17.57 -20.61 -17.04
N GLU A 89 -16.51 -20.20 -17.75
CA GLU A 89 -15.31 -21.02 -17.92
C GLU A 89 -14.47 -21.07 -16.62
N GLU A 90 -14.02 -22.28 -16.26
CA GLU A 90 -13.11 -22.49 -15.14
C GLU A 90 -11.75 -21.86 -15.42
N GLN A 91 -11.26 -21.06 -14.48
CA GLN A 91 -9.99 -20.37 -14.59
C GLN A 91 -8.97 -21.16 -13.78
N LYS A 92 -8.10 -21.90 -14.47
CA LYS A 92 -6.92 -22.49 -13.82
C LYS A 92 -6.01 -21.33 -13.41
N GLU A 93 -5.88 -21.14 -12.10
CA GLU A 93 -4.94 -20.17 -11.51
C GLU A 93 -3.57 -20.36 -12.18
N ALA A 94 -3.07 -19.32 -12.84
CA ALA A 94 -1.78 -19.32 -13.53
C ALA A 94 -0.63 -18.97 -12.59
#